data_AF-A0A498ERJ4-F1
#
_entry.id   AF-A0A498ERJ4-F1
#
_cell.length_a   1.000
_cell.length_b   1.000
_cell.length_c   1.000
_cell.angle_alpha   90.00
_cell.angle_beta   90.00
_cell.angle_gamma   90.00
#
_symmetry.space_group_name_H-M   'P 1'
#
loop_
_entity.id
_entity.type
_entity.pdbx_description
1 polymer ?
#
loop_
_entity_poly.entity_id
_entity_poly.type
_entity_poly.pdbx_seq_one_letter_code
_entity_poly.pdbx_strand_id
1 'polypeptide(L)' 'MFDDIFEFIFELLLELVPNVIWKVLLSMVGIAMTVFGATKITESTRLGAALIVVGTFLFVGSLLSLYRSS' A
#
# COMPACT_ATOMS: atom_id res chain seq x y z
N MET A 1 11.50 -13.80 10.04
CA MET A 1 12.26 -14.45 8.95
C MET A 1 11.81 -14.00 7.57
N PHE A 2 10.53 -14.10 7.20
CA PHE A 2 10.05 -13.52 5.93
C PHE A 2 9.89 -11.99 6.01
N ASP A 3 9.47 -11.47 7.17
CA ASP A 3 9.43 -10.02 7.46
C ASP A 3 10.79 -9.34 7.26
N ASP A 4 11.87 -9.94 7.78
CA ASP A 4 13.22 -9.33 7.74
C ASP A 4 13.75 -9.20 6.29
N ILE A 5 13.44 -10.19 5.45
CA ILE A 5 13.83 -10.18 4.02
C ILE A 5 13.00 -9.13 3.27
N PHE A 6 11.72 -8.99 3.61
CA PHE A 6 10.85 -8.00 3.02
C PHE A 6 11.28 -6.59 3.40
N GLU A 7 11.63 -6.36 4.67
CA GLU A 7 12.13 -5.09 5.19
C GLU A 7 13.41 -4.65 4.48
N PHE A 8 14.38 -5.57 4.31
CA PHE A 8 15.62 -5.30 3.60
C PHE A 8 15.40 -4.96 2.11
N ILE A 9 14.51 -5.68 1.42
CA ILE A 9 14.15 -5.38 0.02
C ILE A 9 13.45 -4.02 -0.08
N PHE A 10 12.59 -3.70 0.88
CA PHE A 10 11.87 -2.43 0.92
C PHE A 10 12.82 -1.25 1.18
N GLU A 11 13.79 -1.40 2.07
CA GLU A 11 14.85 -0.41 2.32
C GLU A 11 15.71 -0.17 1.08
N LEU A 12 16.16 -1.23 0.42
CA LEU A 12 16.96 -1.14 -0.81
C LEU A 12 16.20 -0.48 -1.97
N LEU A 13 14.91 -0.79 -2.10
CA LEU A 13 14.05 -0.10 -3.05
C LEU A 13 13.91 1.37 -2.65
N LEU A 14 13.72 1.68 -1.36
CA LEU A 14 13.50 3.05 -0.86
C LEU A 14 14.66 3.97 -1.18
N GLU A 15 15.88 3.44 -1.06
CA GLU A 15 17.11 4.18 -1.35
C GLU A 15 17.30 4.43 -2.86
N LEU A 16 16.81 3.54 -3.73
CA LEU A 16 17.07 3.58 -5.16
C LEU A 16 16.01 4.31 -5.99
N VAL A 17 14.78 4.42 -5.47
CA VAL A 17 13.61 4.78 -6.29
C VAL A 17 13.20 6.25 -6.12
N PRO A 18 13.08 7.03 -7.21
CA PRO A 18 12.58 8.41 -7.18
C PRO A 18 11.23 8.54 -6.45
N ASN A 19 11.07 9.63 -5.69
CA ASN A 19 9.91 9.91 -4.82
C ASN A 19 8.54 9.83 -5.54
N VAL A 20 8.51 10.05 -6.86
CA VAL A 20 7.30 9.91 -7.69
C VAL A 20 6.91 8.45 -7.87
N ILE A 21 7.89 7.56 -8.09
CA ILE A 21 7.65 6.12 -8.25
C ILE A 21 7.17 5.49 -6.94
N TRP A 22 7.64 5.99 -5.79
CA TRP A 22 7.10 5.61 -4.47
C TRP A 22 5.61 5.86 -4.33
N LYS A 23 5.13 7.01 -4.82
CA LYS A 23 3.70 7.34 -4.77
C LYS A 23 2.89 6.39 -5.65
N VAL A 24 3.39 6.04 -6.83
CA VAL A 24 2.73 5.09 -7.73
C VAL A 24 2.73 3.67 -7.13
N LEU A 25 3.84 3.23 -6.55
CA LEU A 25 3.94 1.94 -5.85
C LEU A 25 2.98 1.86 -4.66
N LEU A 26 2.96 2.88 -3.81
CA LEU A 26 2.03 2.96 -2.67
C LEU A 26 0.57 2.95 -3.12
N SER A 27 0.27 3.59 -4.26
CA SER A 27 -1.04 3.56 -4.89
C SER A 27 -1.42 2.14 -5.32
N MET A 28 -0.53 1.42 -6.01
CA MET A 28 -0.76 0.03 -6.42
C MET A 28 -0.94 -0.90 -5.23
N VAL A 29 -0.10 -0.76 -4.18
CA VAL A 29 -0.21 -1.54 -2.95
C VAL A 29 -1.54 -1.24 -2.25
N GLY A 30 -1.97 0.02 -2.21
CA GLY A 30 -3.26 0.43 -1.66
C GLY A 30 -4.44 -0.24 -2.36
N ILE A 31 -4.43 -0.27 -3.70
CA ILE A 31 -5.44 -0.98 -4.50
C ILE A 31 -5.43 -2.47 -4.18
N ALA A 32 -4.25 -3.10 -4.17
CA ALA A 32 -4.11 -4.52 -3.88
C ALA A 32 -4.66 -4.86 -2.48
N MET A 33 -4.32 -4.08 -1.46
CA MET A 33 -4.86 -4.26 -0.10
C MET A 33 -6.37 -4.09 -0.03
N THR A 34 -6.95 -3.12 -0.74
CA THR A 34 -8.41 -2.93 -0.78
C THR A 34 -9.11 -4.12 -1.40
N VAL A 35 -8.60 -4.64 -2.52
CA VAL A 35 -9.14 -5.84 -3.17
C VAL A 35 -8.99 -7.06 -2.27
N PHE A 36 -7.83 -7.24 -1.64
CA PHE A 36 -7.59 -8.36 -0.72
C PHE A 36 -8.44 -8.27 0.55
N GLY A 37 -8.68 -7.06 1.05
CA GLY A 37 -9.59 -6.83 2.17
C GLY A 37 -11.04 -7.16 1.81
N ALA A 38 -11.46 -6.83 0.58
CA ALA A 38 -12.79 -7.17 0.07
C ALA A 38 -13.00 -8.68 -0.05
N THR A 39 -11.99 -9.46 -0.45
CA THR A 39 -12.10 -10.92 -0.48
C THR A 39 -12.14 -11.53 0.93
N LYS A 40 -11.44 -10.90 1.89
CA LYS A 40 -11.39 -11.34 3.30
C LYS A 40 -12.57 -10.90 4.14
N ILE A 41 -13.45 -10.02 3.66
CA ILE A 41 -14.71 -9.67 4.35
C ILE A 41 -15.56 -10.91 4.67
N THR A 42 -15.55 -11.89 3.77
CA THR A 42 -16.32 -13.13 3.88
C THR A 42 -15.79 -14.09 4.95
N GLU A 43 -14.48 -14.05 5.20
CA GLU A 43 -13.83 -14.89 6.24
C GLU A 43 -13.79 -14.17 7.59
N SER A 44 -13.46 -12.89 7.60
CA SER A 44 -13.37 -12.07 8.81
C SER A 44 -13.65 -10.61 8.46
N THR A 45 -14.88 -10.17 8.78
CA THR A 45 -15.33 -8.80 8.48
C THR A 45 -14.44 -7.75 9.12
N ARG A 46 -13.91 -7.99 10.33
CA ARG A 46 -13.02 -7.05 11.02
C ARG A 46 -11.68 -6.89 10.30
N LEU A 47 -11.05 -7.99 9.88
CA LEU A 47 -9.78 -7.96 9.15
C LEU A 47 -9.96 -7.43 7.73
N GLY A 48 -11.01 -7.86 7.04
CA GLY A 48 -11.34 -7.36 5.71
C GLY A 48 -11.62 -5.86 5.68
N ALA A 49 -12.42 -5.36 6.63
CA ALA A 49 -12.69 -3.93 6.76
C ALA A 49 -11.43 -3.12 7.11
N ALA A 50 -10.57 -3.62 8.00
CA ALA A 50 -9.30 -2.97 8.31
C ALA A 50 -8.39 -2.85 7.09
N LEU A 51 -8.25 -3.93 6.31
CA LEU A 51 -7.47 -3.95 5.07
C LEU A 51 -8.03 -2.98 4.02
N ILE A 52 -9.35 -2.88 3.88
CA ILE A 52 -9.99 -1.93 2.97
C ILE A 52 -9.71 -0.48 3.37
N VAL A 53 -9.85 -0.15 4.65
CA VAL A 53 -9.60 1.21 5.15
C VAL A 53 -8.14 1.60 4.95
N VAL A 54 -7.21 0.71 5.32
CA VAL A 54 -5.78 0.95 5.15
C VAL A 54 -5.41 1.06 3.67
N GLY A 55 -5.88 0.14 2.83
CA GLY A 55 -5.63 0.15 1.39
C GLY A 55 -6.16 1.42 0.71
N THR A 56 -7.37 1.83 1.07
CA THR A 56 -7.99 3.06 0.55
C THR A 56 -7.23 4.29 1.00
N PHE A 57 -6.78 4.34 2.26
CA PHE A 57 -5.98 5.45 2.77
C PHE A 57 -4.64 5.56 2.05
N LEU A 58 -3.94 4.45 1.81
CA LEU A 58 -2.69 4.42 1.05
C LEU A 58 -2.90 4.88 -0.40
N PHE A 59 -3.97 4.43 -1.04
CA PHE A 59 -4.32 4.83 -2.40
C PHE A 59 -4.64 6.33 -2.51
N VAL A 60 -5.53 6.83 -1.67
CA VAL A 60 -5.95 8.24 -1.69
C VAL A 60 -4.82 9.16 -1.24
N GLY A 61 -4.09 8.79 -0.18
CA GLY A 61 -2.95 9.54 0.33
C GLY A 61 -1.81 9.66 -0.68
N SER A 62 -1.50 8.57 -1.39
CA SER A 62 -0.49 8.59 -2.46
C SER A 62 -0.92 9.44 -3.65
N LEU A 63 -2.20 9.38 -4.07
CA LEU A 63 -2.76 10.22 -5.12
C LEU A 63 -2.73 11.70 -4.76
N LEU A 64 -3.16 12.08 -3.55
CA LEU A 64 -3.12 13.46 -3.08
C LEU A 64 -1.69 14.00 -3.01
N SER A 65 -0.76 13.17 -2.55
CA SER A 65 0.67 13.50 -2.52
C SER A 65 1.26 13.68 -3.92
N LEU A 66 0.78 12.90 -4.90
CA LEU A 66 1.19 13.03 -6.30
C LEU A 66 0.64 14.34 -6.89
N TYR A 67 -0.65 14.63 -6.67
CA TYR A 67 -1.30 15.85 -7.16
C TYR A 67 -0.65 17.12 -6.60
N ARG A 68 -0.31 17.15 -5.31
CA ARG A 68 0.34 18.32 -4.67
C ARG A 68 1.79 18.55 -5.13
N SER A 69 2.41 17.54 -5.72
CA SER A 69 3.82 17.57 -6.13
C SER A 69 4.01 17.88 -7.61
N SER A 70 2.92 18.01 -8.37
CA SER A 70 2.90 18.42 -9.78
C SER A 70 2.59 19.91 -9.90
#